data_AF-A0A2S1JTC0-F1
#
_entry.id   AF-A0A2S1JTC0-F1
#
_cell.length_a   1.000
_cell.length_b   1.000
_cell.length_c   1.000
_cell.angle_alpha   90.00
_cell.angle_beta   90.00
_cell.angle_gamma   90.00
#
_symmetry.space_group_name_H-M   'P 1'
#
loop_
_entity.id
_entity.type
_entity.pdbx_description
1 polymer ?
#
loop_
_entity_poly.entity_id
_entity_poly.type
_entity_poly.pdbx_seq_one_letter_code
_entity_poly.pdbx_strand_id
1 'polypeptide(L)'
;MNRELKEIIDRFNEAQETAVNILESVFECPRPVSAMDFTTRCKQELRDKNYQCGGYKIRPHGIGMEVNVNGIKIDFDFGHNGEINGFDAWRLYNFVNQNNIKSPLNSEGKIKAAFELAVFNGFIYKGTGMGSNHYVSS
;
A
#
# COMPACT_ATOMS: atom_id res chain seq x y z
N MET A 1 -9.70 -6.58 16.89
CA MET A 1 -8.38 -6.72 16.25
C MET A 1 -7.27 -6.48 17.27
N ASN A 2 -6.10 -7.14 17.14
CA ASN A 2 -4.91 -6.84 17.95
C ASN A 2 -4.54 -5.35 17.79
N ARG A 3 -4.25 -4.65 18.90
CA ARG A 3 -4.00 -3.19 18.89
C ARG A 3 -2.79 -2.81 18.03
N GLU A 4 -1.67 -3.52 18.17
CA GLU A 4 -0.45 -3.26 17.39
C GLU A 4 -0.67 -3.47 15.90
N LEU A 5 -1.40 -4.53 15.54
CA LEU A 5 -1.77 -4.77 14.14
C LEU A 5 -2.63 -3.64 13.59
N LYS A 6 -3.60 -3.15 14.37
CA LYS A 6 -4.42 -2.01 13.97
C LYS A 6 -3.56 -0.77 13.72
N GLU A 7 -2.67 -0.44 14.64
CA GLU A 7 -1.79 0.73 14.52
C GLU A 7 -0.86 0.64 13.29
N ILE A 8 -0.37 -0.56 12.96
CA ILE A 8 0.42 -0.80 11.74
C ILE A 8 -0.43 -0.60 10.48
N ILE A 9 -1.65 -1.15 10.44
CA ILE A 9 -2.58 -1.01 9.31
C ILE A 9 -2.96 0.46 9.10
N ASP A 10 -3.32 1.17 10.16
CA ASP A 10 -3.69 2.59 10.09
C ASP A 10 -2.54 3.42 9.48
N ARG A 11 -1.31 3.22 9.95
CA ARG A 11 -0.11 3.90 9.41
C ARG A 11 0.18 3.51 7.96
N PHE A 12 -0.04 2.25 7.59
CA PHE A 12 0.15 1.79 6.22
C PHE A 12 -0.85 2.48 5.29
N ASN A 13 -2.13 2.53 5.67
CA ASN A 13 -3.19 3.20 4.92
C ASN A 13 -2.94 4.71 4.79
N GLU A 14 -2.47 5.39 5.86
CA GLU A 14 -2.08 6.80 5.81
C GLU A 14 -0.92 7.05 4.81
N ALA A 15 0.06 6.14 4.79
CA ALA A 15 1.16 6.22 3.83
C ALA A 15 0.69 5.98 2.38
N GLN A 16 -0.27 5.09 2.16
CA GLN A 16 -0.90 4.87 0.85
C GLN A 16 -1.65 6.12 0.36
N GLU A 17 -2.47 6.73 1.21
CA GLU A 17 -3.18 7.98 0.87
C GLU A 17 -2.18 9.09 0.54
N THR A 18 -1.10 9.22 1.31
CA THR A 18 -0.07 10.23 1.02
C THR A 18 0.64 9.96 -0.30
N ALA A 19 0.97 8.70 -0.60
CA ALA A 19 1.58 8.29 -1.86
C ALA A 19 0.68 8.62 -3.06
N VAL A 20 -0.62 8.40 -2.94
CA VAL A 20 -1.60 8.72 -4.00
C VAL A 20 -1.80 10.23 -4.12
N ASN A 21 -1.81 10.98 -3.01
CA ASN A 21 -1.85 12.44 -3.08
C ASN A 21 -0.63 13.04 -3.80
N ILE A 22 0.56 12.43 -3.65
CA ILE A 22 1.76 12.82 -4.43
C ILE A 22 1.57 12.50 -5.91
N LEU A 23 0.99 11.35 -6.24
CA LEU A 23 0.67 10.97 -7.61
C LEU A 23 -0.21 12.04 -8.28
N GLU A 24 -1.26 12.48 -7.58
CA GLU A 24 -2.22 13.47 -8.09
C GLU A 24 -1.65 14.88 -8.15
N SER A 25 -1.06 15.36 -7.04
CA SER A 25 -0.68 16.77 -6.91
C SER A 25 0.70 17.11 -7.45
N VAL A 26 1.63 16.15 -7.49
CA VAL A 26 3.02 16.38 -7.92
C VAL A 26 3.28 15.78 -9.29
N PHE A 27 2.86 14.53 -9.50
CA PHE A 27 3.00 13.88 -10.80
C PHE A 27 1.88 14.25 -11.77
N GLU A 28 0.89 15.05 -11.33
CA GLU A 28 -0.26 15.44 -12.15
C GLU A 28 -0.95 14.21 -12.79
N CYS A 29 -0.82 13.03 -12.18
CA CYS A 29 -1.51 11.81 -12.58
C CYS A 29 -2.77 11.67 -11.72
N PRO A 30 -3.97 11.86 -12.29
CA PRO A 30 -5.21 11.64 -11.55
C PRO A 30 -5.26 10.25 -10.92
N ARG A 31 -5.88 10.17 -9.73
CA ARG A 31 -6.05 8.91 -8.99
C ARG A 31 -6.55 7.81 -9.92
N PRO A 32 -5.87 6.65 -9.98
CA PRO A 32 -6.32 5.56 -10.82
C PRO A 32 -7.73 5.10 -10.45
N VAL A 33 -8.63 5.01 -11.44
CA VAL A 33 -10.01 4.55 -11.22
C VAL A 33 -10.13 3.02 -11.17
N SER A 34 -9.04 2.32 -11.50
CA SER A 34 -8.90 0.86 -11.42
C SER A 34 -7.42 0.47 -11.37
N ALA A 35 -7.13 -0.76 -10.95
CA ALA A 35 -5.81 -1.34 -11.11
C ALA A 35 -5.34 -1.31 -12.59
N MET A 36 -6.26 -1.48 -13.54
CA MET A 36 -5.95 -1.44 -14.98
C MET A 36 -5.63 -0.03 -15.47
N ASP A 37 -6.34 0.97 -14.97
CA ASP A 37 -6.08 2.38 -15.27
C ASP A 37 -4.68 2.78 -14.76
N PHE A 38 -4.27 2.28 -13.60
CA PHE A 38 -2.91 2.46 -13.11
C PHE A 38 -1.87 1.85 -14.07
N THR A 39 -2.05 0.59 -14.49
CA THR A 39 -1.06 -0.11 -15.32
C THR A 39 -0.94 0.41 -16.74
N THR A 40 -1.99 1.04 -17.26
CA THR A 40 -2.04 1.54 -18.63
C THR A 40 -1.73 3.03 -18.69
N ARG A 41 -2.64 3.87 -18.20
CA ARG A 41 -2.54 5.33 -18.25
C ARG A 41 -1.49 5.85 -17.28
N CYS A 42 -1.63 5.58 -15.98
CA CYS A 42 -0.79 6.26 -15.00
C CYS A 42 0.68 5.85 -15.10
N LYS A 43 0.99 4.58 -15.40
CA LYS A 43 2.38 4.16 -15.67
C LYS A 43 3.01 4.89 -16.85
N GLN A 44 2.23 5.21 -17.88
CA GLN A 44 2.70 5.98 -19.02
C GLN A 44 2.98 7.44 -18.61
N GLU A 45 2.08 8.08 -17.86
CA GLU A 45 2.28 9.43 -17.32
C GLU A 45 3.52 9.52 -16.40
N LEU A 46 3.70 8.53 -15.52
CA LEU A 46 4.91 8.41 -14.69
C LEU A 46 6.17 8.25 -15.55
N ARG A 47 6.11 7.45 -16.61
CA ARG A 47 7.23 7.22 -17.54
C ARG A 47 7.62 8.50 -18.26
N ASP A 48 6.66 9.31 -18.67
CA ASP A 48 6.91 10.59 -19.36
C ASP A 48 7.62 11.61 -18.46
N LYS A 49 7.49 11.46 -17.13
CA LYS A 49 8.27 12.20 -16.13
C LYS A 49 9.53 11.46 -15.65
N ASN A 50 10.00 10.44 -16.38
CA ASN A 50 11.14 9.59 -15.98
C ASN A 50 11.03 9.03 -14.54
N TYR A 51 9.80 8.79 -14.10
CA TYR A 51 9.47 8.28 -12.76
C TYR A 51 9.90 9.19 -11.59
N GLN A 52 10.20 10.46 -11.86
CA GLN A 52 10.67 11.44 -10.86
C GLN A 52 10.02 12.81 -11.06
N CYS A 53 9.46 13.38 -10.01
CA CYS A 53 8.88 14.72 -10.04
C CYS A 53 8.80 15.32 -8.64
N GLY A 54 8.99 16.64 -8.51
CA GLY A 54 8.87 17.37 -7.24
C GLY A 54 9.72 16.83 -6.08
N GLY A 55 10.89 16.24 -6.37
CA GLY A 55 11.75 15.61 -5.37
C GLY A 55 11.35 14.19 -4.95
N TYR A 56 10.26 13.65 -5.51
CA TYR A 56 9.81 12.29 -5.29
C TYR A 56 10.21 11.38 -6.45
N LYS A 57 10.41 10.10 -6.14
CA LYS A 57 10.64 9.03 -7.10
C LYS A 57 9.62 7.92 -6.87
N ILE A 58 8.86 7.59 -7.91
CA ILE A 58 7.86 6.51 -7.89
C ILE A 58 8.40 5.34 -8.69
N ARG A 59 8.39 4.13 -8.13
CA ARG A 59 8.77 2.90 -8.83
C ARG A 59 7.52 2.05 -9.07
N PRO A 60 6.89 2.12 -10.25
CA PRO A 60 5.74 1.28 -10.55
C PRO A 60 6.14 -0.19 -10.72
N HIS A 61 5.28 -1.11 -10.28
CA HIS A 61 5.41 -2.57 -10.48
C HIS A 61 4.02 -3.19 -10.58
N GLY A 62 3.85 -4.32 -11.27
CA GLY A 62 2.54 -5.04 -11.28
C GLY A 62 1.34 -4.10 -11.46
N ILE A 63 0.44 -4.06 -10.47
CA ILE A 63 -0.71 -3.16 -10.37
C ILE A 63 -0.54 -2.09 -9.26
N GLY A 64 0.70 -1.79 -8.88
CA GLY A 64 1.05 -1.02 -7.71
C GLY A 64 2.28 -0.13 -7.87
N MET A 65 2.65 0.53 -6.79
CA MET A 65 3.83 1.38 -6.76
C MET A 65 4.54 1.38 -5.41
N GLU A 66 5.84 1.63 -5.50
CA GLU A 66 6.71 1.94 -4.37
C GLU A 66 7.12 3.41 -4.43
N VAL A 67 7.05 4.10 -3.30
CA VAL A 67 7.50 5.49 -3.15
C VAL A 67 8.12 5.71 -1.77
N ASN A 68 9.08 6.64 -1.70
CA ASN A 68 9.59 7.15 -0.44
C ASN A 68 9.00 8.54 -0.17
N VAL A 69 8.28 8.67 0.94
CA VAL A 69 7.60 9.89 1.38
C VAL A 69 8.16 10.29 2.73
N ASN A 70 8.91 11.38 2.78
CA ASN A 70 9.47 11.92 4.03
C ASN A 70 10.26 10.88 4.86
N GLY A 71 11.00 9.99 4.18
CA GLY A 71 11.75 8.92 4.83
C GLY A 71 10.94 7.64 5.08
N ILE A 72 9.63 7.65 4.82
CA ILE A 72 8.77 6.47 4.89
C ILE A 72 8.68 5.83 3.51
N LYS A 73 9.18 4.60 3.40
CA LYS A 73 9.05 3.77 2.22
C LYS A 73 7.74 2.96 2.27
N ILE A 74 6.92 3.08 1.24
CA ILE A 74 5.66 2.35 1.09
C ILE A 74 5.63 1.65 -0.26
N ASP A 75 5.20 0.38 -0.28
CA ASP A 75 5.00 -0.48 -1.47
C ASP A 75 3.62 -1.13 -1.34
N PHE A 76 2.74 -0.84 -2.30
CA PHE A 76 1.37 -1.35 -2.30
C PHE A 76 0.82 -1.52 -3.71
N ASP A 77 -0.25 -2.30 -3.80
CA ASP A 77 -1.02 -2.52 -5.03
C ASP A 77 -2.36 -1.77 -4.94
N PHE A 78 -2.82 -1.22 -6.07
CA PHE A 78 -4.18 -0.75 -6.20
C PHE A 78 -5.14 -1.94 -6.27
N GLY A 79 -6.30 -1.81 -5.62
CA GLY A 79 -7.41 -2.74 -5.76
C GLY A 79 -8.04 -2.67 -7.15
N HIS A 80 -8.94 -3.62 -7.43
CA HIS A 80 -9.56 -3.76 -8.74
C HIS A 80 -10.20 -2.46 -9.24
N ASN A 81 -10.89 -1.73 -8.36
CA ASN A 81 -11.58 -0.47 -8.64
C ASN A 81 -10.77 0.75 -8.17
N GLY A 82 -9.44 0.60 -8.03
CA GLY A 82 -8.56 1.69 -7.62
C GLY A 82 -8.50 1.87 -6.11
N GLU A 83 -8.99 0.91 -5.33
CA GLU A 83 -8.92 0.96 -3.87
C GLU A 83 -7.46 1.05 -3.41
N ILE A 84 -7.19 1.92 -2.45
CA ILE A 84 -5.82 2.21 -2.02
C ILE A 84 -5.50 1.64 -0.64
N ASN A 85 -6.48 1.13 0.08
CA ASN A 85 -6.38 0.67 1.47
C ASN A 85 -6.11 -0.84 1.58
N GLY A 86 -5.63 -1.44 0.48
CA GLY A 86 -5.33 -2.85 0.39
C GLY A 86 -3.96 -3.19 0.95
N PHE A 87 -3.89 -4.27 1.72
CA PHE A 87 -2.65 -4.79 2.28
C PHE A 87 -2.68 -6.32 2.40
N ASP A 88 -1.51 -6.90 2.68
CA ASP A 88 -1.35 -8.29 3.09
C ASP A 88 -0.28 -8.38 4.19
N ALA A 89 -0.19 -9.52 4.87
CA ALA A 89 0.75 -9.71 5.96
C ALA A 89 2.22 -9.45 5.55
N TRP A 90 2.58 -9.76 4.30
CA TRP A 90 3.95 -9.57 3.80
C TRP A 90 4.26 -8.09 3.60
N ARG A 91 3.33 -7.31 3.05
CA ARG A 91 3.45 -5.86 2.91
C ARG A 91 3.51 -5.14 4.25
N LEU A 92 2.67 -5.53 5.20
CA LEU A 92 2.71 -4.97 6.55
C LEU A 92 4.06 -5.26 7.23
N TYR A 93 4.58 -6.48 7.08
CA TYR A 93 5.91 -6.83 7.58
C TYR A 93 7.02 -6.00 6.93
N ASN A 94 7.02 -5.90 5.60
CA ASN A 94 8.01 -5.10 4.89
C ASN A 94 7.94 -3.63 5.29
N PHE A 95 6.75 -3.08 5.46
CA PHE A 95 6.56 -1.70 5.90
C PHE A 95 7.14 -1.46 7.30
N VAL A 96 6.86 -2.35 8.26
CA VAL A 96 7.43 -2.25 9.61
C VAL A 96 8.96 -2.34 9.56
N ASN A 97 9.50 -3.30 8.80
CA ASN A 97 10.93 -3.56 8.73
C ASN A 97 11.70 -2.45 8.02
N GLN A 98 11.24 -2.02 6.83
CA GLN A 98 11.92 -1.01 6.01
C GLN A 98 11.92 0.38 6.67
N ASN A 99 10.92 0.66 7.51
CA ASN A 99 10.77 1.95 8.18
C ASN A 99 11.21 1.93 9.65
N ASN A 100 11.78 0.82 10.13
CA ASN A 100 12.22 0.64 11.52
C ASN A 100 11.13 0.99 12.55
N ILE A 101 9.87 0.60 12.26
CA ILE A 101 8.73 0.89 13.15
C ILE A 101 8.87 0.02 14.41
N LYS A 102 8.94 0.67 15.58
CA LYS A 102 8.98 -0.02 16.86
C LYS A 102 7.60 -0.60 17.18
N SER A 103 7.48 -1.93 17.15
CA SER A 103 6.28 -2.66 17.56
C SER A 103 6.66 -4.03 18.14
N PRO A 104 5.88 -4.62 19.05
CA PRO A 104 6.01 -6.03 19.45
C PRO A 104 5.83 -7.01 18.27
N LEU A 105 5.14 -6.59 17.20
CA LEU A 105 5.01 -7.31 15.93
C LEU A 105 6.24 -7.11 15.04
N ASN A 106 7.41 -7.50 15.55
CA ASN A 106 8.73 -7.24 14.95
C ASN A 106 9.28 -8.39 14.09
N SER A 107 8.44 -9.34 13.67
CA SER A 107 8.84 -10.41 12.76
C SER A 107 7.69 -10.76 11.84
N GLU A 108 8.02 -11.30 10.66
CA GLU A 108 7.03 -11.75 9.68
C GLU A 108 6.04 -12.75 10.31
N GLY A 109 6.55 -13.72 11.09
CA GLY A 109 5.71 -14.71 11.75
C GLY A 109 4.70 -14.12 12.74
N LYS A 110 5.09 -13.08 13.50
CA LYS A 110 4.18 -12.41 14.45
C LYS A 110 3.11 -11.60 13.73
N ILE A 111 3.49 -10.86 12.68
CA ILE A 111 2.53 -10.10 11.87
C ILE A 111 1.57 -11.05 11.19
N LYS A 112 2.06 -12.12 10.58
CA LYS A 112 1.24 -13.13 9.92
C LYS A 112 0.26 -13.78 10.90
N ALA A 113 0.70 -14.20 12.09
CA ALA A 113 -0.18 -14.78 13.09
C ALA A 113 -1.27 -13.80 13.57
N ALA A 114 -0.91 -12.54 13.81
CA ALA A 114 -1.88 -11.51 14.19
C ALA A 114 -2.89 -11.21 13.07
N PHE A 115 -2.40 -11.17 11.82
CA PHE A 115 -3.20 -10.96 10.62
C PHE A 115 -4.20 -12.10 10.39
N GLU A 116 -3.74 -13.36 10.43
CA GLU A 116 -4.61 -14.53 10.26
C GLU A 116 -5.67 -14.61 11.36
N LEU A 117 -5.32 -14.28 12.61
CA LEU A 117 -6.29 -14.19 13.70
C LEU A 117 -7.31 -13.06 13.49
N ALA A 118 -6.90 -11.92 12.91
CA ALA A 118 -7.80 -10.83 12.59
C ALA A 118 -8.74 -11.18 11.42
N VAL A 119 -8.27 -11.93 10.43
CA VAL A 119 -9.10 -12.50 9.36
C VAL A 119 -10.11 -13.50 9.93
N PHE A 120 -9.66 -14.43 10.77
CA PHE A 120 -10.51 -15.44 11.41
C PHE A 120 -11.64 -14.80 12.24
N ASN A 121 -11.35 -13.71 12.94
CA ASN A 121 -12.33 -12.98 13.75
C ASN A 121 -13.17 -11.96 12.95
N GLY A 122 -12.99 -11.87 11.63
CA GLY A 122 -13.77 -10.99 10.76
C GLY A 122 -13.42 -9.50 10.84
N PHE A 123 -12.27 -9.13 11.42
CA PHE A 123 -11.78 -7.74 11.42
C PHE A 123 -11.08 -7.34 10.12
N ILE A 124 -10.60 -8.33 9.37
CA ILE A 124 -9.95 -8.16 8.07
C ILE A 124 -10.63 -9.08 7.08
N TYR A 125 -10.94 -8.58 5.89
CA TYR A 125 -11.59 -9.34 4.83
C TYR A 125 -10.82 -9.21 3.52
N LYS A 126 -10.92 -10.25 2.71
CA LYS A 126 -10.32 -10.28 1.39
C LYS A 126 -11.22 -9.50 0.43
N GLY A 127 -10.66 -8.52 -0.26
CA GLY A 127 -11.34 -7.80 -1.33
C GLY A 127 -11.70 -8.72 -2.49
N THR A 128 -12.73 -8.35 -3.24
CA THR A 128 -13.14 -9.05 -4.47
C THR A 128 -12.43 -8.44 -5.68
N GLY A 129 -12.12 -9.25 -6.70
CA GLY A 129 -11.51 -8.78 -7.95
C GLY A 129 -10.03 -9.10 -8.12
N MET A 130 -9.36 -8.32 -8.98
CA MET A 130 -7.96 -8.54 -9.38
C MET A 130 -6.99 -8.16 -8.23
N GLY A 131 -6.03 -9.05 -7.93
CA GLY A 131 -5.09 -8.91 -6.81
C GLY A 131 -5.35 -9.93 -5.71
N SER A 132 -4.71 -11.10 -5.80
CA SER A 132 -4.97 -12.26 -4.93
C SER A 132 -4.71 -12.02 -3.44
N ASN A 133 -4.06 -10.92 -3.07
CA ASN A 133 -3.68 -10.57 -1.70
C ASN A 133 -4.21 -9.18 -1.26
N HIS A 134 -5.25 -8.65 -1.89
CA HIS A 134 -5.85 -7.40 -1.44
C HIS A 134 -6.78 -7.66 -0.23
N TYR A 135 -6.34 -7.33 0.98
CA TYR A 135 -7.18 -7.36 2.19
C TYR A 135 -7.38 -5.95 2.73
N VAL A 136 -8.52 -5.74 3.38
CA VAL A 136 -8.92 -4.47 3.98
C VAL A 136 -9.48 -4.72 5.39
N SER A 137 -9.39 -3.73 6.27
CA SER A 137 -9.94 -3.79 7.63
C SER A 137 -11.35 -3.20 7.69
N SER A 138 -12.22 -3.80 8.52
CA SER A 138 -13.57 -3.30 8.84
C SER A 138 -13.57 -2.06 9.71
#